data_AF-U1JIK7-F1
#
_entry.id   AF-U1JIK7-F1
#
_cell.length_a   1.000
_cell.length_b   1.000
_cell.length_c   1.000
_cell.angle_alpha   90.00
_cell.angle_beta   90.00
_cell.angle_gamma   90.00
#
_symmetry.space_group_name_H-M   'P 1'
#
loop_
_entity.id
_entity.type
_entity.pdbx_description
1 polymer ?
#
loop_
_entity_poly.entity_id
_entity_poly.type
_entity_poly.pdbx_seq_one_letter_code
_entity_poly.pdbx_strand_id
1 'polypeptide(L)'
;MLYKITGWAAIALSLVALFPSHQTGALSVIGFYICLFSLLIGAFASHLGHYFYYRTVFFVALMNVFIINDGTHFMLLIEQSDWVYIGSMYGIFVVVGSICSFLIRREDTAQLNQKRYETSQNKLSP
;
A
#
# COMPACT_ATOMS: atom_id res chain seq x y z
N MET A 1 19.58 2.42 -7.81
CA MET A 1 19.45 0.95 -7.61
C MET A 1 18.69 0.62 -6.33
N LEU A 2 19.01 1.27 -5.20
CA LEU A 2 18.34 1.07 -3.90
C LEU A 2 16.81 1.07 -4.00
N TYR A 3 16.22 2.07 -4.66
CA TYR A 3 14.76 2.21 -4.78
C TYR A 3 14.05 1.08 -5.54
N LYS A 4 14.74 0.48 -6.52
CA LYS A 4 14.20 -0.71 -7.21
C LYS A 4 14.21 -1.91 -6.27
N ILE A 5 15.30 -2.08 -5.51
CA ILE A 5 15.43 -3.17 -4.53
C ILE A 5 14.38 -3.01 -3.43
N THR A 6 14.18 -1.79 -2.90
CA THR A 6 13.16 -1.55 -1.87
C THR A 6 11.74 -1.72 -2.41
N GLY A 7 11.46 -1.32 -3.65
CA GLY A 7 10.15 -1.56 -4.29
C GLY A 7 9.84 -3.04 -4.49
N TRP A 8 10.81 -3.82 -4.99
CA TRP A 8 10.67 -5.28 -5.10
C TRP A 8 10.56 -5.96 -3.73
N ALA A 9 11.33 -5.50 -2.75
CA ALA A 9 11.25 -6.00 -1.38
C ALA A 9 9.87 -5.71 -0.76
N ALA A 10 9.27 -4.54 -1.02
CA ALA A 10 7.92 -4.21 -0.56
C ALA A 10 6.88 -5.17 -1.16
N ILE A 11 6.96 -5.46 -2.46
CA ILE A 11 6.08 -6.44 -3.10
C ILE A 11 6.28 -7.82 -2.46
N ALA A 12 7.51 -8.28 -2.32
CA ALA A 12 7.79 -9.58 -1.70
C ALA A 12 7.26 -9.66 -0.26
N LEU A 13 7.46 -8.61 0.54
CA LEU A 13 6.96 -8.53 1.91
C LEU A 13 5.43 -8.58 1.95
N SER A 14 4.76 -7.89 1.03
CA SER A 14 3.30 -7.91 0.93
C SER A 14 2.73 -9.29 0.61
N LEU A 15 3.46 -10.08 -0.20
CA LEU A 15 3.10 -11.46 -0.52
C LEU A 15 3.36 -12.40 0.66
N VAL A 16 4.50 -12.24 1.35
CA VAL A 16 4.81 -13.01 2.56
C VAL A 16 3.77 -12.74 3.66
N ALA A 17 3.26 -11.51 3.75
CA ALA A 17 2.23 -11.14 4.71
C ALA A 17 0.91 -11.91 4.54
N LEU A 18 0.62 -12.46 3.35
CA LEU A 18 -0.59 -13.23 3.09
C LEU A 18 -0.64 -14.52 3.92
N PHE A 19 0.50 -15.18 4.12
CA PHE A 19 0.57 -16.45 4.84
C PHE A 19 0.13 -16.34 6.32
N PRO A 20 0.69 -15.44 7.16
CA PRO A 20 0.22 -15.25 8.51
C PRO A 20 -1.19 -14.63 8.56
N SER A 21 -1.60 -13.84 7.55
CA SER A 21 -2.93 -13.23 7.51
C SER A 21 -4.06 -14.25 7.42
N HIS A 22 -3.83 -15.36 6.72
CA HIS A 22 -4.79 -16.47 6.60
C HIS A 22 -4.91 -17.31 7.89
N GLN A 23 -3.95 -17.20 8.82
CA GLN A 23 -3.99 -17.98 10.05
C GLN A 23 -4.84 -17.29 11.11
N THR A 24 -5.68 -18.07 11.78
CA THR A 24 -6.64 -17.58 12.77
C THR A 24 -5.95 -16.98 14.01
N GLY A 25 -6.56 -15.96 14.59
CA GLY A 25 -6.09 -15.35 15.85
C GLY A 25 -4.93 -14.37 15.66
N ALA A 26 -3.96 -14.37 16.58
CA ALA A 26 -2.90 -13.35 16.64
C ALA A 26 -1.99 -13.30 15.39
N LEU A 27 -1.87 -14.41 14.66
CA LEU A 27 -1.07 -14.46 13.44
C LEU A 27 -1.69 -13.64 12.32
N SER A 28 -3.03 -13.58 12.23
CA SER A 28 -3.72 -12.71 11.27
C SER A 28 -3.37 -11.23 11.47
N VAL A 29 -3.25 -10.82 12.73
CA VAL A 29 -2.91 -9.44 13.14
C VAL A 29 -1.47 -9.11 12.78
N ILE A 30 -0.54 -10.05 12.99
CA ILE A 30 0.85 -9.88 12.57
C ILE A 30 0.92 -9.73 11.04
N GLY A 31 0.21 -10.58 10.30
CA GLY A 31 0.13 -10.48 8.85
C GLY A 31 -0.41 -9.14 8.36
N PHE A 32 -1.45 -8.62 9.03
CA PHE A 32 -1.98 -7.29 8.76
C PHE A 32 -0.93 -6.18 8.94
N TYR A 33 -0.19 -6.17 10.05
CA TYR A 33 0.84 -5.14 10.29
C TYR A 33 2.02 -5.24 9.33
N ILE A 34 2.46 -6.46 8.97
CA ILE A 34 3.49 -6.66 7.93
C ILE A 34 2.99 -6.11 6.59
N CYS A 35 1.72 -6.32 6.28
CA CYS A 35 1.10 -5.79 5.06
C CYS A 35 1.09 -4.25 5.05
N LEU A 36 0.67 -3.61 6.15
CA LEU A 36 0.72 -2.14 6.30
C LEU A 36 2.15 -1.60 6.18
N PHE A 37 3.12 -2.28 6.79
CA PHE A 37 4.52 -1.90 6.70
C PHE A 37 5.04 -2.00 5.26
N SER A 38 4.67 -3.06 4.53
CA SER A 38 4.98 -3.19 3.11
C SER A 38 4.41 -2.03 2.29
N LEU A 39 3.22 -1.54 2.63
CA LEU A 39 2.56 -0.43 1.97
C LEU A 39 3.35 0.88 2.15
N LEU A 40 3.85 1.12 3.36
CA LEU A 40 4.71 2.26 3.66
C LEU A 40 6.01 2.19 2.85
N ILE A 41 6.71 1.04 2.85
CA ILE A 41 7.94 0.86 2.06
C ILE A 41 7.65 1.06 0.57
N GLY A 42 6.54 0.49 0.07
CA GLY A 42 6.10 0.63 -1.32
C GLY A 42 5.83 2.09 -1.70
N ALA A 43 5.25 2.87 -0.79
CA ALA A 43 5.05 4.30 -0.97
C ALA A 43 6.38 5.07 -1.06
N PHE A 44 7.30 4.83 -0.12
CA PHE A 44 8.63 5.46 -0.14
C PHE A 44 9.45 5.08 -1.39
N ALA A 45 9.37 3.82 -1.83
CA ALA A 45 10.05 3.37 -3.05
C ALA A 45 9.49 4.04 -4.32
N SER A 46 8.24 4.50 -4.27
CA SER A 46 7.54 5.09 -5.41
C SER A 46 7.89 6.56 -5.68
N HIS A 47 8.62 7.24 -4.78
CA HIS A 47 8.98 8.66 -4.85
C HIS A 47 9.80 9.07 -6.10
N LEU A 48 10.33 8.11 -6.86
CA LEU A 48 11.13 8.35 -8.07
C LEU A 48 10.41 7.97 -9.38
N GLY A 49 9.07 8.05 -9.41
CA GLY A 49 8.28 7.94 -10.64
C GLY A 49 7.88 6.51 -11.02
N HIS A 50 7.99 5.55 -10.11
CA HIS A 50 7.62 4.14 -10.33
C HIS A 50 6.37 3.73 -9.53
N TYR A 51 5.22 4.31 -9.90
CA TYR A 51 3.89 4.06 -9.32
C TYR A 51 3.47 2.59 -9.29
N PHE A 52 4.08 1.80 -10.17
CA PHE A 52 3.84 0.38 -10.28
C PHE A 52 4.05 -0.35 -8.96
N TYR A 53 5.09 -0.01 -8.18
CA TYR A 53 5.40 -0.69 -6.93
C TYR A 53 4.30 -0.46 -5.89
N TYR A 54 4.00 0.81 -5.58
CA TYR A 54 2.94 1.14 -4.63
C TYR A 54 1.59 0.58 -5.06
N ARG A 55 1.21 0.74 -6.33
CA ARG A 55 -0.07 0.26 -6.84
C ARG A 55 -0.19 -1.26 -6.66
N THR A 56 0.87 -2.01 -6.94
CA THR A 56 0.87 -3.47 -6.76
C THR A 56 0.71 -3.83 -5.29
N VAL A 57 1.50 -3.23 -4.39
CA VAL A 57 1.42 -3.49 -2.96
C VAL A 57 0.04 -3.09 -2.40
N PHE A 58 -0.54 -1.99 -2.87
CA PHE A 58 -1.88 -1.54 -2.47
C PHE A 58 -2.97 -2.54 -2.87
N PHE A 59 -2.93 -3.08 -4.09
CA PHE A 59 -3.87 -4.12 -4.51
C PHE A 59 -3.70 -5.42 -3.72
N VAL A 60 -2.46 -5.84 -3.45
CA VAL A 60 -2.19 -7.01 -2.59
C VAL A 60 -2.70 -6.74 -1.18
N ALA A 61 -2.53 -5.54 -0.65
CA ALA A 61 -3.03 -5.17 0.67
C ALA A 61 -4.55 -5.13 0.75
N LEU A 62 -5.24 -4.64 -0.29
CA LEU A 62 -6.69 -4.74 -0.40
C LEU A 62 -7.15 -6.20 -0.36
N MET A 63 -6.53 -7.06 -1.19
CA MET A 63 -6.87 -8.48 -1.21
C MET A 63 -6.58 -9.14 0.14
N ASN A 64 -5.47 -8.78 0.79
CA ASN A 64 -5.13 -9.28 2.11
C ASN A 64 -6.23 -8.94 3.12
N VAL A 65 -6.54 -7.66 3.29
CA VAL A 65 -7.48 -7.18 4.33
C VAL A 65 -8.91 -7.66 4.08
N PHE A 66 -9.40 -7.66 2.83
CA PHE A 66 -10.81 -7.97 2.58
C PHE A 66 -11.10 -9.47 2.38
N ILE A 67 -10.11 -10.23 1.89
CA ILE A 67 -10.33 -11.61 1.39
C ILE A 67 -9.51 -12.65 2.16
N ILE A 68 -8.30 -12.32 2.61
CA ILE A 68 -7.39 -13.34 3.18
C ILE A 68 -7.36 -13.29 4.70
N ASN A 69 -7.42 -12.08 5.26
CA ASN A 69 -7.22 -11.85 6.66
C ASN A 69 -8.42 -12.37 7.47
N ASP A 70 -8.19 -13.39 8.30
CA ASP A 70 -9.23 -14.05 9.10
C ASP A 70 -10.04 -13.06 9.95
N GLY A 71 -9.38 -12.07 10.54
CA GLY A 71 -10.00 -11.05 11.39
C GLY A 71 -10.76 -9.95 10.64
N THR A 72 -10.61 -9.83 9.33
CA THR A 72 -11.27 -8.80 8.49
C THR A 72 -11.93 -9.39 7.24
N HIS A 73 -12.10 -10.70 7.21
CA HIS A 73 -12.64 -11.41 6.07
C HIS A 73 -14.12 -11.09 5.85
N PHE A 74 -14.46 -10.54 4.68
CA PHE A 74 -15.80 -10.03 4.41
C PHE A 74 -16.91 -11.09 4.55
N MET A 75 -16.64 -12.36 4.23
CA MET A 75 -17.64 -13.42 4.34
C MET A 75 -17.92 -13.85 5.79
N LEU A 76 -16.97 -13.61 6.70
CA LEU A 76 -17.09 -13.97 8.12
C LEU A 76 -17.56 -12.78 8.98
N LEU A 77 -17.73 -11.59 8.39
CA LEU A 77 -18.08 -10.36 9.11
C LEU A 77 -19.40 -10.46 9.88
N ILE A 78 -20.37 -11.21 9.37
CA ILE A 78 -21.72 -11.35 9.95
C ILE A 78 -21.71 -12.28 11.17
N GLU A 79 -20.77 -13.23 11.23
CA GLU A 79 -20.67 -14.22 12.31
C GLU A 79 -19.81 -13.73 13.50
N GLN A 80 -19.01 -12.67 13.30
CA GLN A 80 -18.13 -12.17 14.35
C GLN A 80 -18.83 -11.19 15.30
N SER A 81 -18.58 -11.39 16.59
CA SER A 81 -19.14 -10.56 17.68
C SER A 81 -18.32 -9.28 17.95
N ASP A 82 -17.04 -9.25 17.55
CA ASP A 82 -16.11 -8.17 17.88
C ASP A 82 -15.98 -7.10 16.78
N TRP A 83 -17.03 -6.29 16.65
CA TRP A 83 -17.08 -5.18 15.69
C TRP A 83 -16.07 -4.08 15.96
N VAL A 84 -15.63 -3.92 17.22
CA VAL A 84 -14.63 -2.91 17.59
C VAL A 84 -13.27 -3.29 17.00
N TYR A 85 -12.89 -4.56 17.15
CA TYR A 85 -11.68 -5.10 16.54
C TYR A 85 -11.70 -4.94 15.01
N ILE A 86 -12.74 -5.46 14.34
CA ILE A 86 -12.86 -5.40 12.87
C ILE A 86 -12.83 -3.95 12.38
N GLY A 87 -13.62 -3.07 13.02
CA GLY A 87 -13.68 -1.66 12.70
C GLY A 87 -12.34 -0.96 12.87
N SER A 88 -11.57 -1.30 13.91
CA SER A 88 -10.24 -0.73 14.15
C SER A 88 -9.24 -1.11 13.05
N MET A 89 -9.25 -2.37 12.60
CA MET A 89 -8.34 -2.83 11.53
C MET A 89 -8.67 -2.15 10.19
N TYR A 90 -9.94 -2.07 9.81
CA TYR A 90 -10.33 -1.31 8.63
C TYR A 90 -9.99 0.17 8.75
N GLY A 91 -10.22 0.77 9.92
CA GLY A 91 -9.89 2.16 10.19
C GLY A 91 -8.40 2.45 9.99
N ILE A 92 -7.52 1.62 10.58
CA ILE A 92 -6.07 1.76 10.42
C ILE A 92 -5.69 1.59 8.94
N PHE A 93 -6.23 0.59 8.26
CA PHE A 93 -5.93 0.36 6.84
C PHE A 93 -6.33 1.54 5.96
N VAL A 94 -7.52 2.10 6.15
CA VAL A 94 -8.00 3.28 5.40
C VAL A 94 -7.12 4.49 5.69
N VAL A 95 -6.78 4.74 6.95
CA VAL A 95 -5.92 5.88 7.33
C VAL A 95 -4.53 5.75 6.70
N VAL A 96 -3.86 4.62 6.90
CA VAL A 96 -2.50 4.39 6.34
C VAL A 96 -2.53 4.40 4.82
N GLY A 97 -3.51 3.72 4.21
CA GLY A 97 -3.70 3.70 2.77
C GLY A 97 -3.91 5.08 2.16
N SER A 98 -4.75 5.90 2.79
CA SER A 98 -5.05 7.26 2.34
C SER A 98 -3.83 8.19 2.44
N ILE A 99 -3.07 8.13 3.54
CA ILE A 99 -1.84 8.91 3.73
C ILE A 99 -0.80 8.53 2.66
N CYS A 100 -0.56 7.24 2.46
CA CYS A 100 0.38 6.76 1.44
C CYS A 100 -0.05 7.21 0.02
N SER A 101 -1.33 7.03 -0.32
CA SER A 101 -1.87 7.47 -1.61
C SER A 101 -1.76 8.98 -1.82
N PHE A 102 -2.00 9.77 -0.77
CA PHE A 102 -1.93 11.23 -0.82
C PHE A 102 -0.50 11.72 -1.05
N LEU A 103 0.47 11.19 -0.29
CA LEU A 103 1.89 11.54 -0.44
C LEU A 103 2.37 11.31 -1.88
N ILE A 104 2.04 10.14 -2.40
CA ILE A 104 2.40 9.72 -3.75
C ILE A 104 1.74 10.63 -4.80
N ARG A 105 0.44 10.92 -4.70
CA ARG A 105 -0.24 11.82 -5.67
C ARG A 105 0.36 13.22 -5.73
N ARG A 106 0.83 13.73 -4.59
CA ARG A 106 1.45 15.06 -4.50
C ARG A 106 2.78 15.09 -5.26
N GLU A 107 3.59 14.06 -5.12
CA GLU A 107 4.89 13.94 -5.80
C GLU A 107 4.72 13.83 -7.32
N ASP A 108 3.75 13.04 -7.78
CA ASP A 108 3.43 12.90 -9.20
C ASP A 108 3.11 14.23 -9.86
N THR A 109 2.25 15.00 -9.20
CA THR A 109 1.80 16.30 -9.69
C THR A 109 2.99 17.28 -9.78
N ALA A 110 3.90 17.23 -8.81
CA ALA A 110 5.12 18.03 -8.82
C ALA A 110 6.05 17.65 -10.00
N GLN A 111 6.28 16.34 -10.23
CA GLN A 111 7.13 15.86 -11.31
C GLN A 111 6.56 16.16 -12.70
N LEU A 112 5.25 15.99 -12.88
CA LEU A 112 4.55 16.31 -14.13
C LEU A 112 4.65 17.80 -14.47
N ASN A 113 4.48 18.67 -13.48
CA ASN A 113 4.63 20.11 -13.66
C ASN A 113 6.06 20.47 -14.08
N GLN A 114 7.08 19.90 -13.41
CA GLN A 114 8.48 20.14 -13.75
C GLN A 114 8.81 19.72 -15.20
N LYS A 115 8.41 18.51 -15.62
CA LYS A 115 8.58 18.06 -17.02
C LYS A 115 7.90 18.99 -18.03
N ARG A 116 6.72 19.51 -17.70
CA ARG A 116 5.97 20.43 -18.58
C ARG A 116 6.71 21.77 -18.73
N TYR A 117 7.33 22.30 -17.67
CA TYR A 117 8.16 23.50 -17.74
C TYR A 117 9.40 23.28 -18.61
N GLU A 118 10.14 22.19 -18.42
CA GLU A 118 11.33 21.85 -19.23
C GLU A 118 10.98 21.69 -20.72
N THR A 119 9.87 21.02 -21.03
CA THR A 119 9.38 20.86 -22.41
C THR A 119 8.99 22.19 -23.04
N SER A 120 8.44 23.11 -22.25
CA SER A 120 8.07 24.45 -22.75
C SER A 120 9.31 25.30 -23.01
N GLN A 121 10.32 25.25 -22.13
CA GLN A 121 11.61 25.93 -22.33
C GLN A 121 12.33 25.43 -23.58
N ASN A 122 12.39 24.11 -23.79
CA ASN A 122 13.08 23.50 -24.94
C ASN A 122 12.41 23.80 -26.29
N LYS A 123 11.13 24.21 -26.30
CA LYS A 123 10.43 24.68 -27.51
C LYS A 123 10.72 26.15 -27.84
N LEU A 124 11.21 26.94 -26.88
CA LEU A 124 11.55 28.35 -27.06
C LEU A 124 13.05 28.60 -27.30
N SER A 125 13.91 27.60 -27.10
CA SER A 125 15.32 27.68 -27.48
C SER A 125 15.47 27.40 -28.99
N PRO A 126 16.02 28.36 -29.77
CA PRO A 126 16.24 28.23 -31.21
C PRO A 126 17.31 27.19 -31.58
#